data_AF-A0A974Z5I5-F1
#
_entry.id   AF-A0A974Z5I5-F1
#
_cell.length_a   1.000
_cell.length_b   1.000
_cell.length_c   1.000
_cell.angle_alpha   90.00
_cell.angle_beta   90.00
_cell.angle_gamma   90.00
#
_symmetry.space_group_name_H-M   'P 1'
#
loop_
_entity.id
_entity.type
_entity.pdbx_description
1 polymer ?
#
loop_
_entity_poly.entity_id
_entity_poly.type
_entity_poly.pdbx_seq_one_letter_code
_entity_poly.pdbx_strand_id
1 'polypeptide(L)'
;MNGTRLLVAGAVLALGLGVAVPASADVLSDRAQAVSLYETGGPVVSAAAGKALLGTADELREFLVTGRQNAQDTDERLLVDQAVAAGGPAVKANGQKALDGTPDDIRAFLATGLQKAREIDENLLVNQAMSAGGPSVKRAAQIALDGTPADVHEFLQTGLAQAQADDDRVRATQLMSAGGPEAHAAGQQALDGTIEDVRYYLSIWNGVAAAGDTELTAVTHQRDLALQAWVHRGRAEALAAADAAAKLARDARQANAARLDAQLAAGQAAGQAASAADAKAKADAQAKADEAARLLAEKDRQLAEAVAPGTDPALALTDGRSAALYLLRNGGTAVRTASRAALSGTDEDVTAFVRAGLDTAQEADDRAAVAAIANGDGKAALKQAAADALAGTWADVKEFLRTKQYPGKDTDDRVTVDQILAAGGPATREAAQRALDGTAEDIREFLATGQYVVKLIDQRIAVNQAISAGGPEVNAVAQGVLDGPDSGLAPFLAGQLPRAKQRDAFTADHVAKVNALVADAARIAAAVR
;
A
#
# COMPACT_ATOMS: atom_id res chain seq x y z
N MET A 1 0.73 -56.10 54.48
CA MET A 1 1.51 -55.16 55.30
C MET A 1 0.87 -53.80 55.11
N ASN A 2 -0.16 -53.50 55.92
CA ASN A 2 -0.03 -52.75 57.18
C ASN A 2 0.36 -51.31 56.85
N GLY A 3 -0.56 -50.36 56.83
CA GLY A 3 -1.26 -49.80 58.01
C GLY A 3 -0.80 -48.34 58.12
N THR A 4 -1.51 -47.35 58.63
CA THR A 4 -2.66 -47.30 59.53
C THR A 4 -3.16 -45.86 59.48
N ARG A 5 -4.47 -45.67 59.60
CA ARG A 5 -5.14 -44.37 59.82
C ARG A 5 -4.68 -43.73 61.14
N LEU A 6 -4.67 -42.40 61.23
CA LEU A 6 -5.16 -41.72 62.43
C LEU A 6 -5.83 -40.39 62.06
N LEU A 7 -7.13 -40.33 62.35
CA LEU A 7 -7.91 -39.12 62.54
C LEU A 7 -7.47 -38.43 63.84
N VAL A 8 -7.47 -37.10 63.85
CA VAL A 8 -7.93 -36.35 65.03
C VAL A 8 -9.01 -35.39 64.57
N ALA A 9 -10.20 -35.59 65.15
CA ALA A 9 -11.36 -34.76 65.02
C ALA A 9 -11.21 -33.49 65.85
N GLY A 10 -11.66 -32.36 65.29
CA GLY A 10 -12.05 -31.17 66.02
C GLY A 10 -13.41 -30.73 65.49
N ALA A 11 -14.48 -31.27 66.06
CA ALA A 11 -15.84 -30.81 65.81
C ALA A 11 -16.12 -29.59 66.69
N VAL A 12 -16.51 -28.48 66.06
CA VAL A 12 -17.36 -27.47 66.70
C VAL A 12 -18.52 -27.22 65.75
N LEU A 13 -19.72 -27.61 66.20
CA LEU A 13 -21.00 -27.32 65.59
C LEU A 13 -21.76 -26.40 66.56
N ALA A 14 -21.98 -25.14 66.20
CA ALA A 14 -23.10 -24.33 66.73
C ALA A 14 -23.26 -23.00 65.95
N LEU A 15 -24.36 -22.95 65.19
CA LEU A 15 -25.34 -21.85 65.13
C LEU A 15 -24.93 -20.49 64.51
N GLY A 16 -25.17 -20.40 63.20
CA GLY A 16 -25.98 -19.35 62.57
C GLY A 16 -25.68 -17.88 62.86
N LEU A 17 -24.98 -17.24 61.92
CA LEU A 17 -25.34 -15.95 61.33
C LEU A 17 -24.85 -16.02 59.87
N GLY A 18 -25.76 -15.81 58.91
CA GLY A 18 -25.45 -15.89 57.49
C GLY A 18 -24.39 -14.86 57.12
N VAL A 19 -23.21 -15.32 56.75
CA VAL A 19 -22.27 -14.49 55.99
C VAL A 19 -22.60 -14.75 54.53
N ALA A 20 -23.35 -13.83 53.93
CA ALA A 20 -23.38 -13.71 52.49
C ALA A 20 -21.95 -13.38 52.03
N VAL A 21 -21.22 -14.38 51.56
CA VAL A 21 -20.11 -14.16 50.63
C VAL A 21 -20.57 -14.78 49.31
N PRO A 22 -21.24 -13.98 48.46
CA PRO A 22 -20.76 -13.84 47.09
C PRO A 22 -21.11 -12.45 46.52
N ALA A 23 -20.26 -11.46 46.74
CA ALA A 23 -20.30 -10.23 45.96
C ALA A 23 -18.96 -9.95 45.30
N SER A 24 -17.85 -10.28 45.98
CA SER A 24 -16.50 -10.02 45.47
C SER A 24 -16.03 -11.02 44.41
N ALA A 25 -16.33 -12.31 44.55
CA ALA A 25 -15.88 -13.34 43.61
C ALA A 25 -16.60 -13.23 42.24
N ASP A 26 -17.90 -12.95 42.26
CA ASP A 26 -18.68 -12.78 41.03
C ASP A 26 -18.25 -11.51 40.28
N VAL A 27 -17.93 -10.41 40.99
CA VAL A 27 -17.42 -9.18 40.36
C VAL A 27 -16.06 -9.38 39.70
N LEU A 28 -15.16 -10.17 40.27
CA LEU A 28 -13.87 -10.50 39.65
C LEU A 28 -14.06 -11.32 38.37
N SER A 29 -14.97 -12.31 38.39
CA SER A 29 -15.36 -13.06 37.21
C SER A 29 -15.99 -12.15 36.14
N ASP A 30 -16.85 -11.22 36.53
CA ASP A 30 -17.51 -10.26 35.64
C ASP A 30 -16.49 -9.32 34.96
N ARG A 31 -15.52 -8.80 35.72
CA ARG A 31 -14.44 -7.94 35.18
C ARG A 31 -13.59 -8.69 34.17
N ALA A 32 -13.17 -9.92 34.48
CA ALA A 32 -12.42 -10.74 33.55
C ALA A 32 -13.19 -11.00 32.24
N GLN A 33 -14.50 -11.24 32.33
CA GLN A 33 -15.36 -11.38 31.15
C GLN A 33 -15.43 -10.08 30.33
N ALA A 34 -15.62 -8.93 30.97
CA ALA A 34 -15.66 -7.65 30.26
C ALA A 34 -14.31 -7.29 29.62
N VAL A 35 -13.18 -7.61 30.27
CA VAL A 35 -11.85 -7.43 29.66
C VAL A 35 -11.69 -8.28 28.40
N SER A 36 -12.12 -9.54 28.44
CA SER A 36 -12.11 -10.41 27.25
C SER A 36 -12.96 -9.83 26.11
N LEU A 37 -14.15 -9.30 26.42
CA LEU A 37 -15.03 -8.63 25.44
C LEU A 37 -14.43 -7.32 24.91
N TYR A 38 -13.69 -6.58 25.74
CA TYR A 38 -12.95 -5.40 25.31
C TYR A 38 -11.85 -5.74 24.30
N GLU A 39 -11.18 -6.88 24.46
CA GLU A 39 -10.06 -7.25 23.57
C GLU A 39 -10.50 -7.95 22.29
N THR A 40 -11.57 -8.73 22.36
CA THR A 40 -11.98 -9.64 21.27
C THR A 40 -13.30 -9.26 20.61
N GLY A 41 -14.11 -8.41 21.26
CA GLY A 41 -15.37 -7.95 20.73
C GLY A 41 -15.21 -7.01 19.53
N GLY A 42 -16.27 -6.90 18.73
CA GLY A 42 -16.35 -5.88 17.68
C GLY A 42 -16.30 -4.45 18.24
N PRO A 43 -16.22 -3.43 17.38
CA PRO A 43 -16.05 -2.04 17.80
C PRO A 43 -17.04 -1.57 18.87
N VAL A 44 -18.32 -1.95 18.74
CA VAL A 44 -19.39 -1.54 19.67
C VAL A 44 -19.37 -2.37 20.95
N VAL A 45 -19.21 -3.69 20.86
CA VAL A 45 -19.06 -4.57 22.05
C VAL A 45 -17.86 -4.13 22.88
N SER A 46 -16.75 -3.85 22.20
CA SER A 46 -15.52 -3.46 22.85
C SER A 46 -15.65 -2.07 23.50
N ALA A 47 -16.25 -1.09 22.83
CA ALA A 47 -16.53 0.22 23.43
C ALA A 47 -17.45 0.12 24.65
N ALA A 48 -18.51 -0.69 24.57
CA ALA A 48 -19.44 -0.92 25.67
C ALA A 48 -18.77 -1.62 26.87
N ALA A 49 -17.92 -2.63 26.62
CA ALA A 49 -17.13 -3.30 27.64
C ALA A 49 -16.14 -2.33 28.32
N GLY A 50 -15.46 -1.48 27.54
CA GLY A 50 -14.57 -0.45 28.09
C GLY A 50 -15.31 0.53 28.99
N LYS A 51 -16.49 1.00 28.57
CA LYS A 51 -17.35 1.85 29.41
C LYS A 51 -17.77 1.14 30.69
N ALA A 52 -18.18 -0.13 30.61
CA ALA A 52 -18.58 -0.93 31.76
C ALA A 52 -17.41 -1.14 32.76
N LEU A 53 -16.18 -1.33 32.26
CA LEU A 53 -14.98 -1.45 33.09
C LEU A 53 -14.62 -0.16 33.83
N LEU A 54 -14.95 1.01 33.26
CA LEU A 54 -14.78 2.31 33.92
C LEU A 54 -15.89 2.64 34.93
N GLY A 55 -17.02 1.94 34.84
CA GLY A 55 -18.19 2.17 35.67
C GLY A 55 -18.17 1.46 37.02
N THR A 56 -19.34 1.46 37.64
CA THR A 56 -19.68 0.75 38.88
C THR A 56 -19.87 -0.76 38.64
N ALA A 57 -19.88 -1.54 39.72
CA ALA A 57 -20.16 -2.98 39.63
C ALA A 57 -21.56 -3.28 39.07
N ASP A 58 -22.54 -2.41 39.29
CA ASP A 58 -23.90 -2.59 38.76
C ASP A 58 -23.98 -2.29 37.27
N GLU A 59 -23.29 -1.25 36.78
CA GLU A 59 -23.15 -0.98 35.35
C GLU A 59 -22.42 -2.11 34.61
N LEU A 60 -21.41 -2.71 35.24
CA LEU A 60 -20.71 -3.88 34.72
C LEU A 60 -21.64 -5.09 34.57
N ARG A 61 -22.44 -5.38 35.61
CA ARG A 61 -23.43 -6.47 35.56
C ARG A 61 -24.51 -6.22 34.52
N GLU A 62 -25.03 -5.00 34.45
CA GLU A 62 -26.02 -4.61 33.44
C GLU A 62 -25.48 -4.84 32.02
N PHE A 63 -24.24 -4.45 31.77
CA PHE A 63 -23.57 -4.74 30.51
C PHE A 63 -23.50 -6.25 30.22
N LEU A 64 -23.06 -7.07 31.18
CA LEU A 64 -22.91 -8.52 30.96
C LEU A 64 -24.24 -9.25 30.77
N VAL A 65 -25.33 -8.77 31.40
CA VAL A 65 -26.66 -9.38 31.30
C VAL A 65 -27.37 -8.97 30.00
N THR A 66 -27.40 -7.68 29.67
CA THR A 66 -28.18 -7.18 28.52
C THR A 66 -27.34 -6.37 27.54
N GLY A 67 -26.45 -5.50 28.02
CA GLY A 67 -25.71 -4.56 27.18
C GLY A 67 -24.83 -5.23 26.12
N ARG A 68 -24.23 -6.38 26.43
CA ARG A 68 -23.39 -7.17 25.53
C ARG A 68 -24.15 -7.60 24.29
N GLN A 69 -25.37 -8.14 24.44
CA GLN A 69 -26.14 -8.62 23.31
C GLN A 69 -26.55 -7.46 22.39
N ASN A 70 -26.99 -6.34 22.97
CA ASN A 70 -27.35 -5.15 22.20
C ASN A 70 -26.14 -4.61 21.41
N ALA A 71 -24.97 -4.57 22.03
CA ALA A 71 -23.74 -4.16 21.38
C ALA A 71 -23.33 -5.13 20.26
N GLN A 72 -23.45 -6.43 20.50
CA GLN A 72 -23.17 -7.46 19.50
C GLN A 72 -24.11 -7.37 18.31
N ASP A 73 -25.41 -7.22 18.54
CA ASP A 73 -26.40 -7.05 17.47
C ASP A 73 -26.07 -5.79 16.63
N THR A 74 -25.56 -4.73 17.26
CA THR A 74 -25.13 -3.52 16.55
C THR A 74 -23.87 -3.76 15.70
N ASP A 75 -22.87 -4.47 16.24
CA ASP A 75 -21.67 -4.84 15.48
C ASP A 75 -22.01 -5.76 14.29
N GLU A 76 -22.88 -6.75 14.50
CA GLU A 76 -23.35 -7.66 13.46
C GLU A 76 -24.10 -6.89 12.35
N ARG A 77 -24.96 -5.94 12.72
CA ARG A 77 -25.61 -5.04 11.75
C ARG A 77 -24.60 -4.23 10.95
N LEU A 78 -23.61 -3.64 11.62
CA LEU A 78 -22.55 -2.87 10.96
C LEU A 78 -21.74 -3.73 9.97
N LEU A 79 -21.45 -4.98 10.31
CA LEU A 79 -20.78 -5.91 9.39
C LEU A 79 -21.62 -6.19 8.14
N VAL A 80 -22.95 -6.33 8.28
CA VAL A 80 -23.84 -6.50 7.13
C VAL A 80 -23.95 -5.21 6.32
N ASP A 81 -24.06 -4.05 6.95
CA ASP A 81 -24.05 -2.74 6.26
C ASP A 81 -22.79 -2.57 5.41
N GLN A 82 -21.62 -2.91 5.97
CA GLN A 82 -20.34 -2.89 5.24
C GLN A 82 -20.33 -3.88 4.07
N ALA A 83 -20.83 -5.10 4.28
CA ALA A 83 -20.93 -6.10 3.22
C ALA A 83 -21.87 -5.65 2.10
N VAL A 84 -23.01 -5.03 2.42
CA VAL A 84 -23.96 -4.46 1.45
C VAL A 84 -23.33 -3.30 0.68
N ALA A 85 -22.61 -2.40 1.36
CA ALA A 85 -21.98 -1.24 0.73
C ALA A 85 -20.92 -1.66 -0.31
N ALA A 86 -20.08 -2.66 0.03
CA ALA A 86 -18.99 -3.13 -0.83
C ALA A 86 -19.40 -4.25 -1.80
N GLY A 87 -20.53 -4.92 -1.55
CA GLY A 87 -20.94 -6.14 -2.25
C GLY A 87 -21.54 -5.92 -3.65
N GLY A 88 -21.60 -7.01 -4.41
CA GLY A 88 -22.34 -7.07 -5.67
C GLY A 88 -23.86 -7.15 -5.48
N PRO A 89 -24.62 -7.28 -6.58
CA PRO A 89 -26.08 -7.29 -6.54
C PRO A 89 -26.70 -8.33 -5.60
N ALA A 90 -26.16 -9.56 -5.55
CA ALA A 90 -26.69 -10.62 -4.70
C ALA A 90 -26.36 -10.36 -3.22
N VAL A 91 -25.14 -9.91 -2.89
CA VAL A 91 -24.79 -9.51 -1.51
C VAL A 91 -25.66 -8.36 -1.05
N LYS A 92 -25.93 -7.37 -1.90
CA LYS A 92 -26.81 -6.23 -1.59
C LYS A 92 -28.24 -6.68 -1.30
N ALA A 93 -28.84 -7.46 -2.19
CA ALA A 93 -30.22 -7.91 -2.04
C ALA A 93 -30.40 -8.80 -0.79
N ASN A 94 -29.50 -9.76 -0.59
CA ASN A 94 -29.59 -10.70 0.53
C ASN A 94 -29.22 -10.05 1.86
N GLY A 95 -28.23 -9.15 1.87
CA GLY A 95 -27.85 -8.38 3.05
C GLY A 95 -28.94 -7.38 3.46
N GLN A 96 -29.56 -6.67 2.52
CA GLN A 96 -30.69 -5.78 2.83
C GLN A 96 -31.86 -6.56 3.43
N LYS A 97 -32.20 -7.72 2.85
CA LYS A 97 -33.23 -8.60 3.40
C LYS A 97 -32.93 -9.02 4.84
N ALA A 98 -31.65 -9.28 5.17
CA ALA A 98 -31.25 -9.59 6.54
C ALA A 98 -31.38 -8.37 7.47
N LEU A 99 -30.98 -7.18 7.02
CA LEU A 99 -31.08 -5.92 7.78
C LEU A 99 -32.52 -5.50 8.09
N ASP A 100 -33.45 -5.81 7.18
CA ASP A 100 -34.90 -5.59 7.32
C ASP A 100 -35.57 -6.63 8.24
N GLY A 101 -34.85 -7.69 8.59
CA GLY A 101 -35.31 -8.79 9.44
C GLY A 101 -34.93 -8.64 10.91
N THR A 102 -34.81 -9.79 11.58
CA THR A 102 -34.43 -9.94 12.99
C THR A 102 -32.91 -10.07 13.16
N PRO A 103 -32.37 -9.91 14.39
CA PRO A 103 -30.97 -10.23 14.67
C PRO A 103 -30.56 -11.66 14.26
N ASP A 104 -31.49 -12.62 14.31
CA ASP A 104 -31.21 -13.99 13.85
C ASP A 104 -31.08 -14.08 12.33
N ASP A 105 -31.80 -13.25 11.57
CA ASP A 105 -31.65 -13.16 10.11
C ASP A 105 -30.27 -12.58 9.73
N ILE A 106 -29.80 -11.58 10.48
CA ILE A 106 -28.47 -11.00 10.35
C ILE A 106 -27.39 -12.05 10.62
N ARG A 107 -27.50 -12.80 11.73
CA ARG A 107 -26.57 -13.89 12.05
C ARG A 107 -26.58 -15.00 11.01
N ALA A 108 -27.75 -15.42 10.54
CA ALA A 108 -27.88 -16.43 9.50
C ALA A 108 -27.21 -15.97 8.19
N PHE A 109 -27.35 -14.70 7.84
CA PHE A 109 -26.66 -14.10 6.70
C PHE A 109 -25.15 -14.08 6.90
N LEU A 110 -24.64 -13.57 8.01
CA LEU A 110 -23.20 -13.54 8.28
C LEU A 110 -22.57 -14.94 8.33
N ALA A 111 -23.27 -15.92 8.90
CA ALA A 111 -22.78 -17.29 9.05
C ALA A 111 -22.64 -18.03 7.72
N THR A 112 -23.61 -17.87 6.79
CA THR A 112 -23.61 -18.63 5.52
C THR A 112 -24.17 -17.88 4.33
N GLY A 113 -25.11 -16.94 4.53
CA GLY A 113 -25.76 -16.20 3.45
C GLY A 113 -24.81 -15.29 2.68
N LEU A 114 -23.85 -14.65 3.35
CA LEU A 114 -22.87 -13.75 2.76
C LEU A 114 -21.97 -14.50 1.78
N GLN A 115 -21.45 -15.67 2.16
CA GLN A 115 -20.62 -16.49 1.27
C GLN A 115 -21.40 -16.90 0.02
N LYS A 116 -22.60 -17.45 0.19
CA LYS A 116 -23.45 -17.85 -0.96
C LYS A 116 -23.77 -16.67 -1.87
N ALA A 117 -24.02 -15.50 -1.30
CA ALA A 117 -24.28 -14.29 -2.08
C ALA A 117 -23.03 -13.84 -2.86
N ARG A 118 -21.83 -13.92 -2.26
CA ARG A 118 -20.56 -13.65 -2.94
C ARG A 118 -20.31 -14.62 -4.09
N GLU A 119 -20.57 -15.91 -3.88
CA GLU A 119 -20.43 -16.92 -4.94
C GLU A 119 -21.34 -16.59 -6.15
N ILE A 120 -22.57 -16.12 -5.92
CA ILE A 120 -23.46 -15.67 -7.00
C ILE A 120 -22.87 -14.46 -7.72
N ASP A 121 -22.37 -13.46 -6.98
CA ASP A 121 -21.78 -12.26 -7.55
C ASP A 121 -20.48 -12.55 -8.32
N GLU A 122 -19.62 -13.45 -7.82
CA GLU A 122 -18.40 -13.87 -8.50
C GLU A 122 -18.71 -14.62 -9.79
N ASN A 123 -19.67 -15.55 -9.78
CA ASN A 123 -20.14 -16.21 -11.00
C ASN A 123 -20.68 -15.18 -12.01
N LEU A 124 -21.38 -14.14 -11.56
CA LEU A 124 -21.82 -13.04 -12.42
C LEU A 124 -20.61 -12.31 -13.04
N LEU A 125 -19.59 -11.98 -12.25
CA LEU A 125 -18.37 -11.33 -12.74
C LEU A 125 -17.62 -12.20 -13.76
N VAL A 126 -17.51 -13.51 -13.52
CA VAL A 126 -16.89 -14.44 -14.48
C VAL A 126 -17.69 -14.51 -15.77
N ASN A 127 -19.03 -14.57 -15.70
CA ASN A 127 -19.89 -14.55 -16.89
C ASN A 127 -19.76 -13.22 -17.67
N GLN A 128 -19.63 -12.09 -16.98
CA GLN A 128 -19.38 -10.80 -17.61
C GLN A 128 -18.00 -10.78 -18.31
N ALA A 129 -16.96 -11.27 -17.64
CA ALA A 129 -15.63 -11.40 -18.21
C ALA A 129 -15.63 -12.34 -19.43
N MET A 130 -16.35 -13.46 -19.38
CA MET A 130 -16.51 -14.39 -20.50
C MET A 130 -17.23 -13.74 -21.69
N SER A 131 -18.25 -12.93 -21.44
CA SER A 131 -19.00 -12.23 -22.49
C SER A 131 -18.14 -11.18 -23.21
N ALA A 132 -17.40 -10.37 -22.45
CA ALA A 132 -16.57 -9.29 -22.97
C ALA A 132 -15.18 -9.75 -23.48
N GLY A 133 -14.68 -10.88 -22.97
CA GLY A 133 -13.32 -11.35 -23.17
C GLY A 133 -13.06 -12.02 -24.53
N GLY A 134 -11.77 -12.14 -24.85
CA GLY A 134 -11.30 -12.88 -26.01
C GLY A 134 -11.33 -14.41 -25.81
N PRO A 135 -10.83 -15.18 -26.78
CA PRO A 135 -10.86 -16.64 -26.74
C PRO A 135 -10.18 -17.24 -25.49
N SER A 136 -9.09 -16.67 -25.00
CA SER A 136 -8.36 -17.19 -23.85
C SER A 136 -9.10 -16.90 -22.55
N VAL A 137 -9.65 -15.69 -22.39
CA VAL A 137 -10.55 -15.37 -21.27
C VAL A 137 -11.78 -16.28 -21.27
N LYS A 138 -12.40 -16.53 -22.43
CA LYS A 138 -13.57 -17.42 -22.54
C LYS A 138 -13.26 -18.84 -22.10
N ARG A 139 -12.13 -19.41 -22.55
CA ARG A 139 -11.71 -20.76 -22.14
C ARG A 139 -11.42 -20.82 -20.63
N ALA A 140 -10.66 -19.87 -20.11
CA ALA A 140 -10.30 -19.84 -18.69
C ALA A 140 -11.52 -19.63 -17.78
N ALA A 141 -12.43 -18.72 -18.17
CA ALA A 141 -13.69 -18.50 -17.47
C ALA A 141 -14.58 -19.74 -17.46
N GLN A 142 -14.69 -20.46 -18.58
CA GLN A 142 -15.46 -21.70 -18.65
C GLN A 142 -14.89 -22.77 -17.71
N ILE A 143 -13.56 -22.95 -17.71
CA ILE A 143 -12.88 -23.89 -16.80
C ILE A 143 -13.19 -23.54 -15.34
N ALA A 144 -13.16 -22.25 -14.99
CA ALA A 144 -13.48 -21.80 -13.64
C ALA A 144 -14.95 -22.06 -13.26
N LEU A 145 -15.90 -21.80 -14.16
CA LEU A 145 -17.33 -22.04 -13.95
C LEU A 145 -17.70 -23.53 -13.86
N ASP A 146 -16.94 -24.40 -14.53
CA ASP A 146 -17.10 -25.87 -14.46
C ASP A 146 -16.45 -26.47 -13.19
N GLY A 147 -15.69 -25.66 -12.45
CA GLY A 147 -14.96 -26.05 -11.24
C GLY A 147 -15.74 -25.80 -9.95
N THR A 148 -14.98 -25.50 -8.90
CA THR A 148 -15.45 -25.16 -7.56
C THR A 148 -15.54 -23.64 -7.37
N PRO A 149 -16.23 -23.14 -6.32
CA PRO A 149 -16.18 -21.73 -5.97
C PRO A 149 -14.75 -21.18 -5.79
N ALA A 150 -13.81 -22.01 -5.33
CA ALA A 150 -12.41 -21.61 -5.22
C ALA A 150 -11.77 -21.36 -6.59
N ASP A 151 -12.12 -22.15 -7.63
CA ASP A 151 -11.63 -21.96 -9.00
C ASP A 151 -12.18 -20.67 -9.62
N VAL A 152 -13.45 -20.35 -9.37
CA VAL A 152 -14.07 -19.06 -9.75
C VAL A 152 -13.32 -17.89 -9.11
N HIS A 153 -13.05 -17.99 -7.81
CA HIS A 153 -12.33 -16.96 -7.07
C HIS A 153 -10.89 -16.79 -7.56
N GLU A 154 -10.15 -17.89 -7.77
CA GLU A 154 -8.77 -17.88 -8.27
C GLU A 154 -8.69 -17.27 -9.67
N PHE A 155 -9.65 -17.59 -10.54
CA PHE A 155 -9.76 -16.95 -11.85
C PHE A 155 -9.95 -15.45 -11.73
N LEU A 156 -10.84 -14.96 -10.86
CA LEU A 156 -11.03 -13.52 -10.68
C LEU A 156 -9.81 -12.82 -10.07
N GLN A 157 -9.10 -13.48 -9.16
CA GLN A 157 -7.91 -12.90 -8.52
C GLN A 157 -6.70 -12.81 -9.46
N THR A 158 -6.45 -13.84 -10.25
CA THR A 158 -5.20 -13.94 -11.05
C THR A 158 -5.41 -14.47 -12.47
N GLY A 159 -6.27 -15.47 -12.65
CA GLY A 159 -6.47 -16.12 -13.95
C GLY A 159 -7.01 -15.21 -15.05
N LEU A 160 -7.88 -14.26 -14.70
CA LEU A 160 -8.47 -13.30 -15.62
C LEU A 160 -7.40 -12.39 -16.22
N ALA A 161 -6.50 -11.85 -15.38
CA ALA A 161 -5.45 -10.96 -15.84
C ALA A 161 -4.46 -11.69 -16.77
N GLN A 162 -4.14 -12.95 -16.47
CA GLN A 162 -3.29 -13.78 -17.34
C GLN A 162 -3.98 -14.08 -18.68
N ALA A 163 -5.25 -14.50 -18.65
CA ALA A 163 -5.98 -14.82 -19.86
C ALA A 163 -6.20 -13.57 -20.75
N GLN A 164 -6.42 -12.40 -20.15
CA GLN A 164 -6.43 -11.12 -20.86
C GLN A 164 -5.06 -10.81 -21.47
N ALA A 165 -3.97 -11.07 -20.75
CA ALA A 165 -2.63 -10.87 -21.28
C ALA A 165 -2.33 -11.77 -22.51
N ASP A 166 -2.81 -13.01 -22.48
CA ASP A 166 -2.70 -13.92 -23.62
C ASP A 166 -3.51 -13.42 -24.82
N ASP A 167 -4.75 -12.97 -24.61
CA ASP A 167 -5.59 -12.39 -25.66
C ASP A 167 -4.98 -11.09 -26.23
N ASP A 168 -4.41 -10.23 -25.38
CA ASP A 168 -3.71 -9.01 -25.78
C ASP A 168 -2.50 -9.32 -26.69
N ARG A 169 -1.69 -10.34 -26.34
CA ARG A 169 -0.55 -10.78 -27.16
C ARG A 169 -0.99 -11.36 -28.50
N VAL A 170 -2.05 -12.15 -28.52
CA VAL A 170 -2.65 -12.65 -29.77
C VAL A 170 -3.15 -11.49 -30.63
N ARG A 171 -3.83 -10.50 -30.03
CA ARG A 171 -4.31 -9.32 -30.74
C ARG A 171 -3.17 -8.50 -31.32
N ALA A 172 -2.09 -8.30 -30.56
CA ALA A 172 -0.90 -7.61 -31.05
C ALA A 172 -0.28 -8.33 -32.24
N THR A 173 -0.18 -9.66 -32.18
CA THR A 173 0.32 -10.51 -33.28
C THR A 173 -0.54 -10.39 -34.54
N GLN A 174 -1.87 -10.35 -34.39
CA GLN A 174 -2.80 -10.16 -35.52
C GLN A 174 -2.62 -8.80 -36.19
N LEU A 175 -2.53 -7.73 -35.40
CA LEU A 175 -2.31 -6.38 -35.93
C LEU A 175 -0.95 -6.25 -36.62
N MET A 176 0.09 -6.82 -36.01
CA MET A 176 1.44 -6.91 -36.58
C MET A 176 1.44 -7.61 -37.95
N SER A 177 0.70 -8.72 -38.07
CA SER A 177 0.62 -9.52 -39.32
C SER A 177 -0.20 -8.84 -40.42
N ALA A 178 -1.16 -7.99 -40.05
CA ALA A 178 -2.02 -7.28 -41.00
C ALA A 178 -1.41 -5.94 -41.46
N GLY A 179 -0.46 -5.39 -40.70
CA GLY A 179 0.18 -4.11 -40.98
C GLY A 179 1.35 -4.19 -41.96
N GLY A 180 1.96 -3.03 -42.23
CA GLY A 180 3.18 -2.92 -43.03
C GLY A 180 4.45 -3.05 -42.17
N PRO A 181 5.62 -2.69 -42.74
CA PRO A 181 6.91 -2.83 -42.06
C PRO A 181 7.00 -2.10 -40.71
N GLU A 182 6.38 -0.93 -40.56
CA GLU A 182 6.42 -0.16 -39.32
C GLU A 182 5.54 -0.80 -38.25
N ALA A 183 4.32 -1.22 -38.60
CA ALA A 183 3.45 -1.99 -37.70
C ALA A 183 4.10 -3.32 -37.28
N HIS A 184 4.81 -3.99 -38.20
CA HIS A 184 5.52 -5.23 -37.86
C HIS A 184 6.63 -4.99 -36.83
N ALA A 185 7.48 -3.98 -37.05
CA ALA A 185 8.57 -3.65 -36.13
C ALA A 185 8.05 -3.19 -34.76
N ALA A 186 7.04 -2.33 -34.74
CA ALA A 186 6.41 -1.85 -33.50
C ALA A 186 5.73 -2.99 -32.71
N GLY A 187 5.02 -3.88 -33.40
CA GLY A 187 4.36 -5.03 -32.79
C GLY A 187 5.37 -6.03 -32.19
N GLN A 188 6.43 -6.35 -32.92
CA GLN A 188 7.49 -7.23 -32.42
C GLN A 188 8.16 -6.65 -31.18
N GLN A 189 8.51 -5.36 -31.20
CA GLN A 189 9.10 -4.67 -30.07
C GLN A 189 8.22 -4.75 -28.81
N ALA A 190 6.90 -4.62 -28.97
CA ALA A 190 5.96 -4.73 -27.86
C ALA A 190 5.85 -6.17 -27.32
N LEU A 191 5.86 -7.17 -28.21
CA LEU A 191 5.80 -8.58 -27.85
C LEU A 191 7.05 -9.07 -27.10
N ASP A 192 8.22 -8.51 -27.43
CA ASP A 192 9.49 -8.77 -26.75
C ASP A 192 9.55 -8.13 -25.34
N GLY A 193 8.62 -7.23 -25.03
CA GLY A 193 8.49 -6.53 -23.76
C GLY A 193 7.52 -7.16 -22.76
N THR A 194 7.12 -6.36 -21.77
CA THR A 194 6.13 -6.76 -20.76
C THR A 194 4.71 -6.62 -21.30
N ILE A 195 3.71 -7.07 -20.53
CA ILE A 195 2.31 -6.91 -20.94
C ILE A 195 1.89 -5.43 -21.04
N GLU A 196 2.51 -4.55 -20.25
CA GLU A 196 2.31 -3.11 -20.36
C GLU A 196 2.78 -2.57 -21.72
N ASP A 197 3.85 -3.12 -22.29
CA ASP A 197 4.35 -2.74 -23.62
C ASP A 197 3.35 -3.17 -24.72
N VAL A 198 2.82 -4.39 -24.62
CA VAL A 198 1.77 -4.90 -25.51
C VAL A 198 0.50 -4.03 -25.43
N ARG A 199 0.04 -3.70 -24.21
CA ARG A 199 -1.16 -2.86 -24.02
C ARG A 199 -0.96 -1.43 -24.52
N TYR A 200 0.23 -0.86 -24.33
CA TYR A 200 0.57 0.43 -24.91
C TYR A 200 0.57 0.37 -26.45
N TYR A 201 1.07 -0.71 -27.03
CA TYR A 201 0.98 -0.94 -28.47
C TYR A 201 -0.47 -1.00 -28.96
N LEU A 202 -1.32 -1.79 -28.31
CA LEU A 202 -2.73 -1.93 -28.70
C LEU A 202 -3.52 -0.62 -28.60
N SER A 203 -3.20 0.24 -27.62
CA SER A 203 -3.94 1.47 -27.36
C SER A 203 -3.47 2.68 -28.18
N ILE A 204 -2.15 2.86 -28.31
CA ILE A 204 -1.56 4.07 -28.92
C ILE A 204 -0.64 3.69 -30.08
N TRP A 205 0.36 2.83 -29.83
CA TRP A 205 1.49 2.69 -30.75
C TRP A 205 1.14 2.01 -32.08
N ASN A 206 0.17 1.10 -32.09
CA ASN A 206 -0.31 0.47 -33.32
C ASN A 206 -0.87 1.51 -34.30
N GLY A 207 -1.59 2.53 -33.79
CA GLY A 207 -2.10 3.63 -34.62
C GLY A 207 -0.97 4.48 -35.22
N VAL A 208 0.07 4.75 -34.43
CA VAL A 208 1.26 5.47 -34.89
C VAL A 208 1.99 4.69 -35.98
N ALA A 209 2.20 3.39 -35.77
CA ALA A 209 2.89 2.53 -36.72
C ALA A 209 2.09 2.35 -38.03
N ALA A 210 0.78 2.14 -37.95
CA ALA A 210 -0.09 2.05 -39.13
C ALA A 210 -0.16 3.38 -39.92
N ALA A 211 -0.13 4.53 -39.23
CA ALA A 211 -0.02 5.83 -39.87
C ALA A 211 1.33 5.97 -40.60
N GLY A 212 2.41 5.49 -40.00
CA GLY A 212 3.74 5.43 -40.62
C GLY A 212 3.77 4.54 -41.88
N ASP A 213 3.11 3.38 -41.87
CA ASP A 213 2.99 2.52 -43.06
C ASP A 213 2.20 3.23 -44.20
N THR A 214 1.15 3.95 -43.83
CA THR A 214 0.34 4.75 -44.77
C THR A 214 1.16 5.88 -45.38
N GLU A 215 1.92 6.61 -44.54
CA GLU A 215 2.84 7.66 -44.98
C GLU A 215 3.91 7.10 -45.93
N LEU A 216 4.56 6.01 -45.55
CA LEU A 216 5.61 5.38 -46.33
C LEU A 216 5.10 4.97 -47.72
N THR A 217 3.90 4.40 -47.77
CA THR A 217 3.24 4.02 -49.04
C THR A 217 2.92 5.25 -49.89
N ALA A 218 2.32 6.29 -49.30
CA ALA A 218 1.93 7.49 -50.01
C ALA A 218 3.13 8.27 -50.55
N VAL A 219 4.19 8.42 -49.75
CA VAL A 219 5.44 9.10 -50.16
C VAL A 219 6.16 8.29 -51.24
N THR A 220 6.20 6.96 -51.12
CA THR A 220 6.77 6.07 -52.16
C THR A 220 6.01 6.21 -53.48
N HIS A 221 4.68 6.26 -53.43
CA HIS A 221 3.86 6.46 -54.62
C HIS A 221 4.17 7.80 -55.32
N GLN A 222 4.33 8.88 -54.55
CA GLN A 222 4.71 10.18 -55.12
C GLN A 222 6.11 10.17 -55.74
N ARG A 223 7.07 9.47 -55.12
CA ARG A 223 8.39 9.24 -55.73
C ARG A 223 8.26 8.52 -57.08
N ASP A 224 7.42 7.50 -57.17
CA ASP A 224 7.21 6.74 -58.40
C ASP A 224 6.53 7.58 -59.50
N LEU A 225 5.59 8.45 -59.12
CA LEU A 225 5.01 9.43 -60.05
C LEU A 225 6.06 10.41 -60.59
N ALA A 226 6.96 10.89 -59.73
CA ALA A 226 8.08 11.73 -60.16
C ALA A 226 9.00 10.97 -61.16
N LEU A 227 9.25 9.68 -60.92
CA LEU A 227 10.04 8.84 -61.83
C LEU A 227 9.36 8.65 -63.19
N GLN A 228 8.06 8.41 -63.21
CA GLN A 228 7.28 8.31 -64.46
C GLN A 228 7.29 9.62 -65.24
N ALA A 229 7.09 10.74 -64.55
CA ALA A 229 7.17 12.07 -65.15
C ALA A 229 8.56 12.35 -65.75
N TRP A 230 9.63 11.90 -65.08
CA TRP A 230 11.00 11.98 -65.61
C TRP A 230 11.16 11.21 -66.92
N VAL A 231 10.62 9.99 -67.03
CA VAL A 231 10.67 9.18 -68.26
C VAL A 231 10.02 9.91 -69.45
N HIS A 232 8.91 10.61 -69.23
CA HIS A 232 8.18 11.33 -70.28
C HIS A 232 8.54 12.82 -70.41
N ARG A 233 9.57 13.29 -69.69
CA ARG A 233 10.02 14.70 -69.65
C ARG A 233 8.96 15.70 -69.15
N GLY A 234 8.05 15.26 -68.28
CA GLY A 234 7.02 16.09 -67.63
C GLY A 234 7.56 16.82 -66.41
N ARG A 235 8.16 18.01 -66.60
CA ARG A 235 8.78 18.76 -65.49
C ARG A 235 7.78 19.22 -64.44
N ALA A 236 6.60 19.67 -64.86
CA ALA A 236 5.58 20.18 -63.93
C ALA A 236 5.02 19.06 -63.06
N GLU A 237 4.78 17.89 -63.64
CA GLU A 237 4.28 16.69 -62.98
C GLU A 237 5.30 16.16 -61.96
N ALA A 238 6.59 16.13 -62.33
CA ALA A 238 7.63 15.68 -61.42
C ALA A 238 7.79 16.63 -60.21
N LEU A 239 7.70 17.95 -60.42
CA LEU A 239 7.71 18.94 -59.33
C LEU A 239 6.48 18.79 -58.43
N ALA A 240 5.28 18.64 -59.01
CA ALA A 240 4.05 18.45 -58.25
C ALA A 240 4.09 17.19 -57.37
N ALA A 241 4.64 16.08 -57.90
CA ALA A 241 4.81 14.85 -57.14
C ALA A 241 5.83 15.01 -55.99
N ALA A 242 6.96 15.69 -56.23
CA ALA A 242 7.93 15.98 -55.18
C ALA A 242 7.36 16.88 -54.07
N ASP A 243 6.58 17.91 -54.44
CA ASP A 243 5.91 18.80 -53.49
C ASP A 243 4.84 18.05 -52.67
N ALA A 244 4.08 17.15 -53.31
CA ALA A 244 3.12 16.29 -52.65
C ALA A 244 3.79 15.33 -51.65
N ALA A 245 4.90 14.70 -52.03
CA ALA A 245 5.70 13.87 -51.12
C ALA A 245 6.17 14.65 -49.88
N ALA A 246 6.70 15.86 -50.10
CA ALA A 246 7.14 16.73 -49.01
C ALA A 246 5.97 17.19 -48.12
N LYS A 247 4.79 17.43 -48.69
CA LYS A 247 3.60 17.81 -47.93
C LYS A 247 3.11 16.66 -47.06
N LEU A 248 3.00 15.44 -47.60
CA LEU A 248 2.61 14.25 -46.84
C LEU A 248 3.48 14.04 -45.61
N ALA A 249 4.81 14.15 -45.78
CA ALA A 249 5.75 14.01 -44.68
C ALA A 249 5.61 15.11 -43.60
N ARG A 250 5.28 16.35 -44.00
CA ARG A 250 5.02 17.43 -43.04
C ARG A 250 3.72 17.22 -42.26
N ASP A 251 2.65 16.83 -42.95
CA ASP A 251 1.35 16.62 -42.33
C ASP A 251 1.40 15.47 -41.31
N ALA A 252 2.10 14.37 -41.63
CA ALA A 252 2.28 13.25 -40.71
C ALA A 252 3.07 13.63 -39.45
N ARG A 253 4.13 14.43 -39.59
CA ARG A 253 4.87 14.98 -38.43
C ARG A 253 4.01 15.87 -37.55
N GLN A 254 3.17 16.72 -38.16
CA GLN A 254 2.25 17.57 -37.42
C GLN A 254 1.22 16.74 -36.65
N ALA A 255 0.68 15.69 -37.26
CA ALA A 255 -0.25 14.78 -36.58
C ALA A 255 0.41 14.07 -35.39
N ASN A 256 1.66 13.61 -35.56
CA ASN A 256 2.40 12.98 -34.47
C ASN A 256 2.71 13.95 -33.33
N ALA A 257 3.08 15.19 -33.64
CA ALA A 257 3.30 16.24 -32.65
C ALA A 257 2.01 16.55 -31.85
N ALA A 258 0.86 16.69 -32.53
CA ALA A 258 -0.41 16.94 -31.86
C ALA A 258 -0.83 15.79 -30.92
N ARG A 259 -0.55 14.54 -31.29
CA ARG A 259 -0.77 13.37 -30.41
C ARG A 259 0.09 13.46 -29.15
N LEU A 260 1.37 13.83 -29.30
CA LEU A 260 2.31 13.97 -28.19
C LEU A 260 1.92 15.12 -27.26
N ASP A 261 1.47 16.25 -27.80
CA ASP A 261 0.94 17.37 -27.01
C ASP A 261 -0.29 16.96 -26.19
N ALA A 262 -1.19 16.17 -26.79
CA ALA A 262 -2.35 15.63 -26.08
C ALA A 262 -1.94 14.64 -24.97
N GLN A 263 -0.95 13.79 -25.22
CA GLN A 263 -0.41 12.86 -24.23
C GLN A 263 0.27 13.59 -23.07
N LEU A 264 1.03 14.65 -23.37
CA LEU A 264 1.64 15.53 -22.38
C LEU A 264 0.58 16.15 -21.48
N ALA A 265 -0.42 16.81 -22.07
CA ALA A 265 -1.49 17.47 -21.31
C ALA A 265 -2.26 16.48 -20.41
N ALA A 266 -2.56 15.28 -20.92
CA ALA A 266 -3.19 14.22 -20.13
C ALA A 266 -2.30 13.74 -18.98
N GLY A 267 -1.01 13.56 -19.23
CA GLY A 267 -0.03 13.18 -18.22
C GLY A 267 0.10 14.21 -17.09
N GLN A 268 0.16 15.50 -17.44
CA GLN A 268 0.20 16.60 -16.46
C GLN A 268 -1.07 16.67 -15.60
N ALA A 269 -2.25 16.55 -16.22
CA ALA A 269 -3.51 16.52 -15.50
C ALA A 269 -3.59 15.33 -14.51
N ALA A 270 -3.15 14.14 -14.95
CA ALA A 270 -3.08 12.96 -14.09
C ALA A 270 -2.08 13.13 -12.94
N GLY A 271 -0.89 13.70 -13.22
CA GLY A 271 0.13 14.02 -12.21
C GLY A 271 -0.41 14.95 -11.14
N GLN A 272 -1.01 16.06 -11.53
CA GLN A 272 -1.60 17.04 -10.60
C GLN A 272 -2.71 16.42 -9.73
N ALA A 273 -3.58 15.60 -10.33
CA ALA A 273 -4.61 14.89 -9.58
C ALA A 273 -4.02 13.91 -8.56
N ALA A 274 -2.98 13.16 -8.94
CA ALA A 274 -2.27 12.25 -8.04
C ALA A 274 -1.56 13.00 -6.90
N SER A 275 -0.95 14.15 -7.19
CA SER A 275 -0.32 15.00 -6.18
C SER A 275 -1.33 15.56 -5.17
N ALA A 276 -2.52 15.97 -5.64
CA ALA A 276 -3.60 16.42 -4.75
C ALA A 276 -4.10 15.29 -3.84
N ALA A 277 -4.22 14.07 -4.37
CA ALA A 277 -4.61 12.89 -3.59
C ALA A 277 -3.54 12.51 -2.55
N ASP A 278 -2.26 12.54 -2.91
CA ASP A 278 -1.14 12.28 -1.98
C ASP A 278 -1.07 13.33 -0.86
N ALA A 279 -1.24 14.61 -1.19
CA ALA A 279 -1.29 15.69 -0.20
C ALA A 279 -2.46 15.49 0.79
N LYS A 280 -3.65 15.11 0.30
CA LYS A 280 -4.79 14.79 1.17
C LYS A 280 -4.48 13.59 2.06
N ALA A 281 -3.93 12.50 1.51
CA ALA A 281 -3.59 11.31 2.28
C ALA A 281 -2.59 11.62 3.40
N LYS A 282 -1.56 12.44 3.12
CA LYS A 282 -0.60 12.93 4.12
C LYS A 282 -1.26 13.79 5.19
N ALA A 283 -2.15 14.70 4.82
CA ALA A 283 -2.88 15.52 5.78
C ALA A 283 -3.78 14.68 6.70
N ASP A 284 -4.51 13.72 6.13
CA ASP A 284 -5.37 12.80 6.91
C ASP A 284 -4.52 11.91 7.84
N ALA A 285 -3.35 11.45 7.39
CA ALA A 285 -2.42 10.68 8.23
C ALA A 285 -1.84 11.53 9.37
N GLN A 286 -1.46 12.79 9.10
CA GLN A 286 -0.97 13.71 10.12
C GLN A 286 -2.06 14.03 11.15
N ALA A 287 -3.29 14.29 10.72
CA ALA A 287 -4.41 14.54 11.63
C ALA A 287 -4.66 13.37 12.58
N LYS A 288 -4.58 12.12 12.07
CA LYS A 288 -4.67 10.91 12.91
C LYS A 288 -3.50 10.78 13.88
N ALA A 289 -2.28 11.10 13.44
CA ALA A 289 -1.10 11.09 14.30
C ALA A 289 -1.21 12.14 15.42
N ASP A 290 -1.68 13.34 15.11
CA ASP A 290 -1.91 14.41 16.07
C ASP A 290 -3.01 14.04 17.09
N GLU A 291 -4.09 13.41 16.64
CA GLU A 291 -5.14 12.88 17.51
C GLU A 291 -4.59 11.80 18.45
N ALA A 292 -3.83 10.84 17.91
CA ALA A 292 -3.19 9.80 18.71
C ALA A 292 -2.21 10.36 19.75
N ALA A 293 -1.41 11.39 19.38
CA ALA A 293 -0.49 12.06 20.29
C ALA A 293 -1.23 12.80 21.41
N ARG A 294 -2.35 13.47 21.10
CA ARG A 294 -3.20 14.12 22.12
C ARG A 294 -3.81 13.10 23.07
N LEU A 295 -4.28 11.97 22.55
CA LEU A 295 -4.84 10.90 23.37
C LEU A 295 -3.77 10.32 24.31
N LEU A 296 -2.57 10.05 23.81
CA LEU A 296 -1.45 9.56 24.63
C LEU A 296 -1.12 10.56 25.76
N ALA A 297 -0.96 11.84 25.43
CA ALA A 297 -0.65 12.87 26.43
C ALA A 297 -1.74 12.99 27.53
N GLU A 298 -3.01 12.81 27.16
CA GLU A 298 -4.11 12.77 28.12
C GLU A 298 -4.03 11.52 29.02
N LYS A 299 -3.69 10.34 28.47
CA LYS A 299 -3.52 9.12 29.27
C LYS A 299 -2.31 9.19 30.21
N ASP A 300 -1.22 9.80 29.77
CA ASP A 300 -0.05 10.04 30.62
C ASP A 300 -0.38 10.98 31.79
N ARG A 301 -1.20 12.02 31.54
CA ARG A 301 -1.70 12.91 32.59
C ARG A 301 -2.55 12.15 33.62
N GLN A 302 -3.49 11.32 33.15
CA GLN A 302 -4.35 10.52 34.02
C GLN A 302 -3.53 9.54 34.86
N LEU A 303 -2.51 8.90 34.27
CA LEU A 303 -1.61 8.02 35.02
C LEU A 303 -0.85 8.79 36.12
N ALA A 304 -0.37 10.00 35.83
CA ALA A 304 0.29 10.86 36.81
C ALA A 304 -0.66 11.30 37.94
N GLU A 305 -1.91 11.64 37.61
CA GLU A 305 -2.96 11.99 38.59
C GLU A 305 -3.30 10.81 39.50
N ALA A 306 -3.42 9.61 38.94
CA ALA A 306 -3.74 8.39 39.68
C ALA A 306 -2.71 8.02 40.76
N VAL A 307 -1.43 8.38 40.57
CA VAL A 307 -0.36 8.11 41.53
C VAL A 307 0.01 9.32 42.41
N ALA A 308 -0.56 10.50 42.14
CA ALA A 308 -0.21 11.71 42.86
C ALA A 308 -0.66 11.65 44.34
N PRO A 309 0.18 12.14 45.29
CA PRO A 309 -0.21 12.19 46.70
C PRO A 309 -1.42 13.11 46.90
N GLY A 310 -2.47 12.59 47.55
CA GLY A 310 -3.67 13.36 47.89
C GLY A 310 -4.76 13.40 46.83
N THR A 311 -4.61 12.70 45.70
CA THR A 311 -5.70 12.46 44.74
C THR A 311 -6.85 11.72 45.43
N ASP A 312 -8.09 12.12 45.11
CA ASP A 312 -9.27 11.41 45.58
C ASP A 312 -9.22 9.92 45.17
N PRO A 313 -9.46 8.96 46.09
CA PRO A 313 -9.33 7.54 45.78
C PRO A 313 -10.22 7.06 44.63
N ALA A 314 -11.42 7.63 44.46
CA ALA A 314 -12.32 7.23 43.39
C ALA A 314 -11.82 7.77 42.04
N LEU A 315 -11.34 9.02 42.00
CA LEU A 315 -10.71 9.60 40.81
C LEU A 315 -9.45 8.81 40.40
N ALA A 316 -8.55 8.54 41.35
CA ALA A 316 -7.32 7.80 41.09
C ALA A 316 -7.60 6.39 40.51
N LEU A 317 -8.66 5.74 40.98
CA LEU A 317 -9.10 4.46 40.46
C LEU A 317 -9.67 4.59 39.04
N THR A 318 -10.52 5.58 38.78
CA THR A 318 -11.08 5.83 37.44
C THR A 318 -9.98 6.11 36.42
N ASP A 319 -9.03 6.98 36.76
CA ASP A 319 -7.89 7.31 35.90
C ASP A 319 -6.96 6.12 35.70
N GLY A 320 -6.71 5.34 36.76
CA GLY A 320 -5.91 4.13 36.67
C GLY A 320 -6.53 3.05 35.78
N ARG A 321 -7.85 2.86 35.85
CA ARG A 321 -8.57 1.95 34.93
C ARG A 321 -8.55 2.46 33.49
N SER A 322 -8.71 3.77 33.29
CA SER A 322 -8.63 4.41 31.98
C SER A 322 -7.26 4.22 31.33
N ALA A 323 -6.17 4.44 32.09
CA ALA A 323 -4.81 4.19 31.64
C ALA A 323 -4.58 2.70 31.35
N ALA A 324 -5.03 1.80 32.23
CA ALA A 324 -4.90 0.35 32.02
C ALA A 324 -5.65 -0.13 30.77
N LEU A 325 -6.85 0.40 30.46
CA LEU A 325 -7.56 0.09 29.21
C LEU A 325 -6.80 0.53 27.96
N TYR A 326 -6.23 1.73 28.00
CA TYR A 326 -5.40 2.22 26.91
C TYR A 326 -4.16 1.35 26.71
N LEU A 327 -3.46 1.00 27.79
CA LEU A 327 -2.27 0.15 27.78
C LEU A 327 -2.57 -1.29 27.41
N LEU A 328 -3.76 -1.81 27.71
CA LEU A 328 -4.21 -3.12 27.28
C LEU A 328 -4.28 -3.24 25.74
N ARG A 329 -4.56 -2.15 25.03
CA ARG A 329 -4.56 -2.15 23.56
C ARG A 329 -3.23 -1.75 22.93
N ASN A 330 -2.55 -0.78 23.54
CA ASN A 330 -1.41 -0.10 22.91
C ASN A 330 -0.05 -0.47 23.53
N GLY A 331 -0.04 -1.16 24.67
CA GLY A 331 1.19 -1.55 25.37
C GLY A 331 1.91 -2.74 24.73
N GLY A 332 3.15 -2.97 25.19
CA GLY A 332 3.90 -4.19 24.90
C GLY A 332 3.28 -5.44 25.54
N THR A 333 3.86 -6.61 25.31
CA THR A 333 3.26 -7.90 25.70
C THR A 333 3.12 -8.05 27.22
N ALA A 334 4.13 -7.67 27.98
CA ALA A 334 4.10 -7.69 29.44
C ALA A 334 3.15 -6.61 29.98
N VAL A 335 3.18 -5.39 29.42
CA VAL A 335 2.27 -4.30 29.79
C VAL A 335 0.81 -4.68 29.56
N ARG A 336 0.47 -5.26 28.40
CA ARG A 336 -0.90 -5.75 28.13
C ARG A 336 -1.31 -6.83 29.11
N THR A 337 -0.42 -7.79 29.41
CA THR A 337 -0.69 -8.85 30.39
C THR A 337 -0.96 -8.26 31.78
N ALA A 338 -0.15 -7.30 32.22
CA ALA A 338 -0.32 -6.63 33.51
C ALA A 338 -1.59 -5.78 33.57
N SER A 339 -1.91 -5.04 32.49
CA SER A 339 -3.16 -4.29 32.37
C SER A 339 -4.39 -5.20 32.41
N ARG A 340 -4.35 -6.34 31.70
CA ARG A 340 -5.42 -7.35 31.75
C ARG A 340 -5.63 -7.87 33.16
N ALA A 341 -4.54 -8.24 33.86
CA ALA A 341 -4.61 -8.73 35.23
C ALA A 341 -5.21 -7.67 36.17
N ALA A 342 -4.74 -6.42 36.08
CA ALA A 342 -5.25 -5.30 36.87
C ALA A 342 -6.74 -5.04 36.63
N LEU A 343 -7.18 -4.99 35.37
CA LEU A 343 -8.58 -4.74 35.00
C LEU A 343 -9.52 -5.89 35.37
N SER A 344 -9.00 -7.12 35.44
CA SER A 344 -9.75 -8.30 35.87
C SER A 344 -9.82 -8.45 37.39
N GLY A 345 -8.97 -7.70 38.11
CA GLY A 345 -8.78 -7.78 39.55
C GLY A 345 -9.67 -6.86 40.37
N THR A 346 -9.28 -6.64 41.63
CA THR A 346 -9.91 -5.68 42.53
C THR A 346 -9.45 -4.25 42.25
N ASP A 347 -10.00 -3.29 42.98
CA ASP A 347 -9.63 -1.88 42.85
C ASP A 347 -8.21 -1.63 43.39
N GLU A 348 -7.79 -2.45 44.37
CA GLU A 348 -6.42 -2.51 44.87
C GLU A 348 -5.45 -3.02 43.79
N ASP A 349 -5.86 -3.99 42.95
CA ASP A 349 -5.01 -4.49 41.85
C ASP A 349 -4.74 -3.41 40.80
N VAL A 350 -5.76 -2.61 40.45
CA VAL A 350 -5.58 -1.45 39.57
C VAL A 350 -4.63 -0.43 40.20
N THR A 351 -4.80 -0.16 41.49
CA THR A 351 -3.95 0.78 42.24
C THR A 351 -2.50 0.29 42.32
N ALA A 352 -2.29 -1.01 42.56
CA ALA A 352 -0.97 -1.64 42.59
C ALA A 352 -0.30 -1.64 41.22
N PHE A 353 -1.08 -1.87 40.16
CA PHE A 353 -0.62 -1.78 38.78
C PHE A 353 -0.09 -0.39 38.46
N VAL A 354 -0.88 0.68 38.67
CA VAL A 354 -0.42 2.03 38.31
C VAL A 354 0.75 2.53 39.15
N ARG A 355 0.86 2.10 40.41
CA ARG A 355 1.94 2.54 41.32
C ARG A 355 3.27 1.83 41.13
N ALA A 356 3.26 0.58 40.66
CA ALA A 356 4.48 -0.23 40.57
C ALA A 356 4.44 -1.31 39.48
N GLY A 357 3.27 -1.92 39.25
CA GLY A 357 3.13 -3.00 38.27
C GLY A 357 3.41 -2.55 36.83
N LEU A 358 3.09 -1.30 36.48
CA LEU A 358 3.34 -0.73 35.17
C LEU A 358 4.85 -0.63 34.87
N ASP A 359 5.64 -0.05 35.78
CA ASP A 359 7.10 0.04 35.62
C ASP A 359 7.73 -1.34 35.47
N THR A 360 7.27 -2.31 36.27
CA THR A 360 7.74 -3.71 36.20
C THR A 360 7.45 -4.32 34.83
N ALA A 361 6.24 -4.08 34.31
CA ALA A 361 5.82 -4.62 33.02
C ALA A 361 6.53 -3.92 31.85
N GLN A 362 6.73 -2.61 31.93
CA GLN A 362 7.50 -1.84 30.94
C GLN A 362 8.95 -2.29 30.91
N GLU A 363 9.59 -2.49 32.07
CA GLU A 363 10.94 -3.03 32.14
C GLU A 363 11.03 -4.42 31.49
N ALA A 364 10.04 -5.30 31.70
CA ALA A 364 10.00 -6.61 31.07
C ALA A 364 9.88 -6.51 29.53
N ASP A 365 9.04 -5.62 29.01
CA ASP A 365 8.91 -5.38 27.57
C ASP A 365 10.18 -4.77 26.96
N ASP A 366 10.77 -3.77 27.63
CA ASP A 366 12.02 -3.13 27.20
C ASP A 366 13.17 -4.15 27.16
N ARG A 367 13.30 -4.98 28.21
CA ARG A 367 14.31 -6.04 28.24
C ARG A 367 14.05 -7.09 27.17
N ALA A 368 12.80 -7.45 26.88
CA ALA A 368 12.48 -8.36 25.79
C ALA A 368 12.91 -7.76 24.42
N ALA A 369 12.69 -6.46 24.21
CA ALA A 369 13.12 -5.76 23.00
C ALA A 369 14.66 -5.75 22.87
N VAL A 370 15.39 -5.49 23.95
CA VAL A 370 16.87 -5.55 23.94
C VAL A 370 17.37 -6.98 23.75
N ALA A 371 16.72 -7.99 24.35
CA ALA A 371 17.06 -9.39 24.15
C ALA A 371 16.88 -9.84 22.69
N ALA A 372 15.87 -9.33 21.99
CA ALA A 372 15.71 -9.58 20.56
C ALA A 372 16.90 -9.02 19.75
N ILE A 373 17.40 -7.83 20.11
CA ILE A 373 18.59 -7.24 19.48
C ILE A 373 19.85 -8.07 19.80
N ALA A 374 20.02 -8.50 21.05
CA ALA A 374 21.16 -9.31 21.48
C ALA A 374 21.22 -10.67 20.76
N ASN A 375 20.07 -11.26 20.46
CA ASN A 375 19.97 -12.57 19.81
C ASN A 375 19.83 -12.52 18.28
N GLY A 376 19.57 -11.34 17.70
CA GLY A 376 19.33 -11.18 16.27
C GLY A 376 20.57 -11.20 15.38
N ASP A 377 20.33 -10.93 14.09
CA ASP A 377 21.33 -10.83 13.02
C ASP A 377 21.92 -9.41 12.96
N GLY A 378 22.55 -8.99 14.06
CA GLY A 378 23.22 -7.69 14.19
C GLY A 378 24.75 -7.82 14.20
N LYS A 379 25.43 -6.66 14.15
CA LYS A 379 26.87 -6.57 14.38
C LYS A 379 27.22 -7.16 15.76
N ALA A 380 28.32 -7.90 15.86
CA ALA A 380 28.73 -8.52 17.12
C ALA A 380 28.86 -7.50 18.27
N ALA A 381 29.39 -6.31 18.00
CA ALA A 381 29.51 -5.24 18.99
C ALA A 381 28.14 -4.69 19.44
N LEU A 382 27.16 -4.56 18.55
CA LEU A 382 25.79 -4.18 18.90
C LEU A 382 25.12 -5.25 19.77
N LYS A 383 25.30 -6.53 19.41
CA LYS A 383 24.77 -7.66 20.18
C LYS A 383 25.38 -7.71 21.59
N GLN A 384 26.69 -7.48 21.69
CA GLN A 384 27.37 -7.41 22.99
C GLN A 384 26.87 -6.22 23.81
N ALA A 385 26.76 -5.02 23.22
CA ALA A 385 26.24 -3.84 23.92
C ALA A 385 24.80 -4.05 24.42
N ALA A 386 23.96 -4.74 23.63
CA ALA A 386 22.63 -5.15 24.05
C ALA A 386 22.68 -6.12 25.25
N ALA A 387 23.58 -7.11 25.21
CA ALA A 387 23.77 -8.06 26.33
C ALA A 387 24.27 -7.35 27.60
N ASP A 388 25.17 -6.38 27.46
CA ASP A 388 25.68 -5.59 28.58
C ASP A 388 24.56 -4.71 29.17
N ALA A 389 23.74 -4.07 28.34
CA ALA A 389 22.57 -3.31 28.79
C ALA A 389 21.55 -4.19 29.53
N LEU A 390 21.33 -5.43 29.07
CA LEU A 390 20.48 -6.39 29.77
C LEU A 390 21.01 -6.80 31.14
N ALA A 391 22.33 -6.85 31.32
CA ALA A 391 22.94 -7.12 32.62
C ALA A 391 22.87 -5.92 33.58
N GLY A 392 22.55 -4.72 33.07
CA GLY A 392 22.46 -3.48 33.81
C GLY A 392 21.08 -3.16 34.39
N THR A 393 20.95 -1.91 34.83
CA THR A 393 19.71 -1.33 35.36
C THR A 393 18.68 -1.08 34.24
N TRP A 394 17.42 -0.85 34.60
CA TRP A 394 16.41 -0.45 33.61
C TRP A 394 16.76 0.87 32.92
N ALA A 395 17.50 1.78 33.58
CA ALA A 395 18.00 2.99 32.94
C ALA A 395 18.98 2.68 31.81
N ASP A 396 19.86 1.68 31.99
CA ASP A 396 20.80 1.23 30.96
C ASP A 396 20.07 0.60 29.76
N VAL A 397 19.02 -0.19 30.02
CA VAL A 397 18.14 -0.77 28.98
C VAL A 397 17.46 0.34 28.18
N LYS A 398 16.87 1.34 28.84
CA LYS A 398 16.19 2.46 28.17
C LYS A 398 17.17 3.29 27.34
N GLU A 399 18.34 3.59 27.89
CA GLU A 399 19.36 4.36 27.17
C GLU A 399 19.89 3.60 25.95
N PHE A 400 20.06 2.28 26.06
CA PHE A 400 20.40 1.44 24.91
C PHE A 400 19.28 1.41 23.86
N LEU A 401 18.01 1.27 24.24
CA LEU A 401 16.89 1.32 23.28
C LEU A 401 16.81 2.67 22.55
N ARG A 402 17.08 3.77 23.27
CA ARG A 402 17.06 5.13 22.73
C ARG A 402 18.19 5.37 21.73
N THR A 403 19.41 4.97 22.07
CA THR A 403 20.63 5.32 21.29
C THR A 403 21.09 4.22 20.36
N LYS A 404 20.83 2.97 20.73
CA LYS A 404 21.44 1.75 20.17
C LYS A 404 22.96 1.88 20.07
N GLN A 405 23.59 2.54 21.05
CA GLN A 405 25.02 2.81 21.03
C GLN A 405 25.83 1.52 21.23
N TYR A 406 26.91 1.36 20.47
CA TYR A 406 27.89 0.29 20.64
C TYR A 406 29.29 0.73 20.23
N PRO A 407 30.37 0.08 20.74
CA PRO A 407 31.73 0.38 20.31
C PRO A 407 31.89 0.19 18.80
N GLY A 408 32.34 1.25 18.11
CA GLY A 408 32.53 1.24 16.65
C GLY A 408 31.31 1.70 15.84
N LYS A 409 30.18 2.02 16.48
CA LYS A 409 28.96 2.49 15.78
C LYS A 409 29.24 3.67 14.83
N ASP A 410 29.97 4.68 15.29
CA ASP A 410 30.27 5.84 14.45
C ASP A 410 31.08 5.46 13.21
N THR A 411 31.95 4.45 13.30
CA THR A 411 32.69 3.93 12.15
C THR A 411 31.78 3.17 11.20
N ASP A 412 30.91 2.32 11.71
CA ASP A 412 29.92 1.58 10.90
C ASP A 412 28.92 2.53 10.21
N ASP A 413 28.46 3.56 10.91
CA ASP A 413 27.59 4.60 10.34
C ASP A 413 28.33 5.38 9.23
N ARG A 414 29.60 5.76 9.44
CA ARG A 414 30.45 6.37 8.40
C ARG A 414 30.57 5.48 7.17
N VAL A 415 30.87 4.19 7.34
CA VAL A 415 30.94 3.22 6.24
C VAL A 415 29.61 3.13 5.49
N THR A 416 28.49 3.18 6.20
CA THR A 416 27.16 3.18 5.58
C THR A 416 26.94 4.45 4.74
N VAL A 417 27.34 5.61 5.25
CA VAL A 417 27.30 6.87 4.49
C VAL A 417 28.25 6.85 3.30
N ASP A 418 29.46 6.30 3.42
CA ASP A 418 30.40 6.14 2.31
C ASP A 418 29.82 5.25 1.19
N GLN A 419 29.10 4.18 1.55
CA GLN A 419 28.39 3.34 0.58
C GLN A 419 27.27 4.09 -0.14
N ILE A 420 26.49 4.89 0.60
CA ILE A 420 25.44 5.75 0.03
C ILE A 420 26.07 6.82 -0.88
N LEU A 421 27.18 7.43 -0.48
CA LEU A 421 27.93 8.41 -1.26
C LEU A 421 28.42 7.79 -2.58
N ALA A 422 29.01 6.59 -2.53
CA ALA A 422 29.51 5.92 -3.72
C ALA A 422 28.39 5.62 -4.73
N ALA A 423 27.23 5.15 -4.26
CA ALA A 423 26.09 4.79 -5.10
C ALA A 423 25.19 5.99 -5.50
N GLY A 424 25.24 7.09 -4.75
CA GLY A 424 24.32 8.22 -4.85
C GLY A 424 24.52 9.11 -6.07
N GLY A 425 23.51 9.93 -6.38
CA GLY A 425 23.63 11.01 -7.37
C GLY A 425 24.35 12.25 -6.80
N PRO A 426 24.46 13.35 -7.57
CA PRO A 426 25.16 14.56 -7.16
C PRO A 426 24.70 15.15 -5.82
N ALA A 427 23.38 15.28 -5.59
CA ALA A 427 22.85 15.83 -4.35
C ALA A 427 23.08 14.89 -3.17
N THR A 428 22.92 13.57 -3.38
CA THR A 428 23.22 12.57 -2.37
C THR A 428 24.69 12.59 -1.98
N ARG A 429 25.61 12.69 -2.96
CA ARG A 429 27.06 12.77 -2.70
C ARG A 429 27.44 13.99 -1.91
N GLU A 430 26.92 15.17 -2.28
CA GLU A 430 27.20 16.42 -1.57
C GLU A 430 26.72 16.35 -0.12
N ALA A 431 25.49 15.88 0.10
CA ALA A 431 24.94 15.78 1.45
C ALA A 431 25.62 14.70 2.30
N ALA A 432 25.96 13.55 1.71
CA ALA A 432 26.73 12.51 2.37
C ALA A 432 28.12 13.01 2.77
N GLN A 433 28.81 13.73 1.87
CA GLN A 433 30.12 14.33 2.18
C GLN A 433 30.02 15.34 3.32
N ARG A 434 29.01 16.22 3.29
CA ARG A 434 28.76 17.18 4.37
C ARG A 434 28.52 16.48 5.72
N ALA A 435 27.80 15.36 5.72
CA ALA A 435 27.59 14.56 6.92
C ALA A 435 28.90 13.93 7.42
N LEU A 436 29.74 13.39 6.51
CA LEU A 436 31.04 12.79 6.84
C LEU A 436 32.07 13.80 7.38
N ASP A 437 31.99 15.05 6.92
CA ASP A 437 32.80 16.18 7.38
C ASP A 437 32.30 16.77 8.71
N GLY A 438 31.08 16.41 9.11
CA GLY A 438 30.42 16.84 10.34
C GLY A 438 30.69 15.94 11.54
N THR A 439 29.78 16.02 12.50
CA THR A 439 29.76 15.23 13.73
C THR A 439 29.11 13.86 13.51
N ALA A 440 29.26 12.96 14.48
CA ALA A 440 28.54 11.68 14.47
C ALA A 440 27.00 11.87 14.48
N GLU A 441 26.52 12.99 15.01
CA GLU A 441 25.09 13.32 14.96
C GLU A 441 24.64 13.70 13.55
N ASP A 442 25.44 14.47 12.81
CA ASP A 442 25.16 14.83 11.41
C ASP A 442 25.08 13.57 10.52
N ILE A 443 25.95 12.59 10.77
CA ILE A 443 25.92 11.28 10.10
C ILE A 443 24.61 10.54 10.40
N ARG A 444 24.20 10.50 11.67
CA ARG A 444 22.96 9.84 12.08
C ARG A 444 21.73 10.54 11.52
N GLU A 445 21.68 11.86 11.53
CA GLU A 445 20.60 12.65 10.93
C GLU A 445 20.49 12.37 9.42
N PHE A 446 21.64 12.35 8.72
CA PHE A 446 21.67 11.98 7.31
C PHE A 446 21.12 10.56 7.06
N LEU A 447 21.54 9.57 7.86
CA LEU A 447 21.06 8.19 7.72
C LEU A 447 19.57 8.06 8.08
N ALA A 448 19.08 8.81 9.07
CA ALA A 448 17.70 8.73 9.53
C ALA A 448 16.72 9.35 8.53
N THR A 449 17.04 10.53 7.99
CA THR A 449 16.11 11.32 7.16
C THR A 449 16.77 11.89 5.91
N GLY A 450 17.98 12.43 6.04
CA GLY A 450 18.64 13.19 4.96
C GLY A 450 18.80 12.42 3.66
N GLN A 451 19.23 11.15 3.71
CA GLN A 451 19.47 10.30 2.53
C GLN A 451 18.22 10.14 1.65
N TYR A 452 17.02 10.12 2.24
CA TYR A 452 15.78 9.95 1.50
C TYR A 452 15.39 11.24 0.77
N VAL A 453 15.58 12.39 1.42
CA VAL A 453 15.32 13.71 0.83
C VAL A 453 16.22 13.94 -0.38
N VAL A 454 17.52 13.70 -0.24
CA VAL A 454 18.48 13.96 -1.34
C VAL A 454 18.37 12.95 -2.48
N LYS A 455 17.95 11.71 -2.19
CA LYS A 455 17.62 10.73 -3.22
C LYS A 455 16.46 11.21 -4.10
N LEU A 456 15.42 11.81 -3.50
CA LEU A 456 14.31 12.39 -4.27
C LEU A 456 14.77 13.58 -5.13
N ILE A 457 15.67 14.41 -4.62
CA ILE A 457 16.28 15.51 -5.39
C ILE A 457 17.04 14.94 -6.60
N ASP A 458 17.90 13.94 -6.40
CA ASP A 458 18.64 13.30 -7.49
C ASP A 458 17.70 12.67 -8.53
N GLN A 459 16.61 12.05 -8.10
CA GLN A 459 15.61 11.51 -9.01
C GLN A 459 14.92 12.60 -9.82
N ARG A 460 14.51 13.72 -9.21
CA ARG A 460 13.95 14.88 -9.92
C ARG A 460 14.96 15.48 -10.91
N ILE A 461 16.23 15.56 -10.53
CA ILE A 461 17.31 15.99 -11.44
C ILE A 461 17.42 15.03 -12.63
N ALA A 462 17.43 13.71 -12.38
CA ALA A 462 17.52 12.71 -13.43
C ALA A 462 16.33 12.77 -14.41
N VAL A 463 15.12 13.04 -13.92
CA VAL A 463 13.95 13.25 -14.79
C VAL A 463 14.09 14.53 -15.63
N ASN A 464 14.54 15.65 -15.03
CA ASN A 464 14.79 16.88 -15.80
C ASN A 464 15.91 16.72 -16.84
N GLN A 465 16.96 15.97 -16.52
CA GLN A 465 18.00 15.61 -17.48
C GLN A 465 17.45 14.74 -18.61
N ALA A 466 16.56 13.79 -18.29
CA ALA A 466 15.89 12.98 -19.29
C ALA A 466 15.02 13.82 -20.24
N ILE A 467 14.32 14.84 -19.75
CA ILE A 467 13.59 15.81 -20.57
C ILE A 467 14.54 16.58 -21.49
N SER A 468 15.66 17.06 -20.94
CA SER A 468 16.62 17.89 -21.69
C SER A 468 17.35 17.11 -22.79
N ALA A 469 17.65 15.84 -22.55
CA ALA A 469 18.38 14.98 -23.49
C ALA A 469 17.48 14.07 -24.34
N GLY A 470 16.20 13.93 -23.98
CA GLY A 470 15.24 13.05 -24.60
C GLY A 470 14.57 13.66 -25.84
N GLY A 471 13.83 12.81 -26.56
CA GLY A 471 13.00 13.26 -27.66
C GLY A 471 11.56 13.55 -27.22
N PRO A 472 10.67 13.81 -28.20
CA PRO A 472 9.28 14.16 -27.94
C PRO A 472 8.51 13.12 -27.11
N GLU A 473 8.78 11.82 -27.26
CA GLU A 473 8.13 10.75 -26.50
C GLU A 473 8.53 10.80 -25.02
N VAL A 474 9.82 11.04 -24.73
CA VAL A 474 10.28 11.23 -23.34
C VAL A 474 9.61 12.46 -22.72
N ASN A 475 9.57 13.57 -23.45
CA ASN A 475 8.96 14.81 -22.96
C ASN A 475 7.47 14.65 -22.67
N ALA A 476 6.74 13.94 -23.54
CA ALA A 476 5.31 13.72 -23.39
C ALA A 476 4.91 12.92 -22.14
N VAL A 477 5.82 12.14 -21.55
CA VAL A 477 5.54 11.36 -20.33
C VAL A 477 6.24 11.89 -19.08
N ALA A 478 7.41 12.51 -19.21
CA ALA A 478 8.24 12.88 -18.08
C ALA A 478 7.66 14.05 -17.27
N GLN A 479 7.03 15.03 -17.93
CA GLN A 479 6.50 16.20 -17.23
C GLN A 479 5.37 15.83 -16.27
N GLY A 480 4.47 14.92 -16.67
CA GLY A 480 3.40 14.43 -15.79
C GLY A 480 3.92 13.75 -14.52
N VAL A 481 5.11 13.15 -14.59
CA VAL A 481 5.79 12.55 -13.43
C VAL A 481 6.35 13.62 -12.50
N LEU A 482 6.91 14.70 -13.03
CA LEU A 482 7.40 15.83 -12.23
C LEU A 482 6.27 16.59 -11.52
N ASP A 483 5.12 16.71 -12.19
CA ASP A 483 3.89 17.34 -11.69
C ASP A 483 3.13 16.42 -10.70
N GLY A 484 3.54 15.16 -10.60
CA GLY A 484 2.97 14.15 -9.70
C GLY A 484 3.72 13.98 -8.37
N PRO A 485 3.27 13.02 -7.53
CA PRO A 485 3.92 12.71 -6.27
C PRO A 485 5.30 12.08 -6.48
N ASP A 486 6.21 12.28 -5.52
CA ASP A 486 7.60 11.78 -5.56
C ASP A 486 7.69 10.26 -5.78
N SER A 487 6.67 9.51 -5.37
CA SER A 487 6.56 8.06 -5.58
C SER A 487 6.56 7.65 -7.06
N GLY A 488 6.22 8.57 -7.98
CA GLY A 488 6.25 8.34 -9.43
C GLY A 488 7.64 8.41 -10.06
N LEU A 489 8.63 9.04 -9.39
CA LEU A 489 9.94 9.30 -9.99
C LEU A 489 10.74 8.03 -10.26
N ALA A 490 10.84 7.14 -9.26
CA ALA A 490 11.64 5.91 -9.40
C ALA A 490 11.05 4.92 -10.43
N PRO A 491 9.73 4.62 -10.43
CA PRO A 491 9.13 3.78 -11.47
C PRO A 491 9.27 4.35 -12.88
N PHE A 492 9.20 5.68 -13.03
CA PHE A 492 9.43 6.33 -14.31
C PHE A 492 10.87 6.09 -14.80
N LEU A 493 11.87 6.40 -13.95
CA LEU A 493 13.28 6.26 -14.32
C LEU A 493 13.66 4.82 -14.66
N ALA A 494 13.15 3.85 -13.90
CA ALA A 494 13.48 2.44 -14.08
C ALA A 494 12.74 1.79 -15.26
N GLY A 495 11.47 2.14 -15.48
CA GLY A 495 10.60 1.46 -16.45
C GLY A 495 10.18 2.33 -17.64
N GLN A 496 9.57 3.49 -17.39
CA GLN A 496 8.96 4.28 -18.46
C GLN A 496 9.98 5.04 -19.33
N LEU A 497 11.08 5.50 -18.74
CA LEU A 497 12.10 6.27 -19.46
C LEU A 497 12.78 5.46 -20.57
N PRO A 498 13.29 4.22 -20.34
CA PRO A 498 13.84 3.39 -21.41
C PRO A 498 12.85 3.14 -22.54
N ARG A 499 11.57 2.89 -22.21
CA ARG A 499 10.50 2.68 -23.18
C ARG A 499 10.25 3.91 -24.04
N ALA A 500 10.20 5.09 -23.42
CA ALA A 500 10.02 6.35 -24.15
C ALA A 500 11.20 6.63 -25.08
N LYS A 501 12.44 6.41 -24.63
CA LYS A 501 13.64 6.50 -25.48
C LYS A 501 13.59 5.55 -26.68
N GLN A 502 13.08 4.34 -26.48
CA GLN A 502 12.93 3.37 -27.56
C GLN A 502 11.93 3.85 -28.63
N ARG A 503 10.82 4.48 -28.21
CA ARG A 503 9.85 5.07 -29.14
C ARG A 503 10.37 6.31 -29.87
N ASP A 504 11.18 7.12 -29.20
CA ASP A 504 11.90 8.23 -29.84
C ASP A 504 12.85 7.71 -30.94
N ALA A 505 13.63 6.66 -30.64
CA ALA A 505 14.53 6.03 -31.61
C ALA A 505 13.75 5.46 -32.81
N PHE A 506 12.67 4.72 -32.55
CA PHE A 506 11.79 4.20 -33.59
C PHE A 506 11.25 5.31 -34.50
N THR A 507 10.77 6.41 -33.90
CA THR A 507 10.26 7.57 -34.65
C THR A 507 11.34 8.22 -35.49
N ALA A 508 12.55 8.36 -34.95
CA ALA A 508 13.69 8.94 -35.67
C ALA A 508 14.08 8.10 -36.89
N ASP A 509 14.12 6.78 -36.76
CA ASP A 509 14.40 5.86 -37.87
C ASP A 509 13.34 5.95 -38.97
N HIS A 510 12.06 5.98 -38.58
CA HIS A 510 10.96 6.18 -39.53
C HIS A 510 11.09 7.51 -40.29
N VAL A 511 11.32 8.61 -39.57
CA VAL A 511 11.50 9.95 -40.16
C VAL A 511 12.69 9.98 -41.13
N ALA A 512 13.78 9.27 -40.82
CA ALA A 512 14.93 9.16 -41.72
C ALA A 512 14.59 8.43 -43.03
N LYS A 513 13.84 7.33 -42.96
CA LYS A 513 13.37 6.60 -44.16
C LYS A 513 12.49 7.49 -45.05
N VAL A 514 11.53 8.20 -44.47
CA VAL A 514 10.65 9.11 -45.21
C VAL A 514 11.44 10.26 -45.85
N ASN A 515 12.36 10.87 -45.11
CA ASN A 515 13.21 11.94 -45.64
C ASN A 515 14.02 11.48 -46.87
N ALA A 516 14.54 10.25 -46.85
CA ALA A 516 15.26 9.70 -47.99
C ALA A 516 14.37 9.59 -49.24
N LEU A 517 13.12 9.15 -49.09
CA LEU A 517 12.16 9.07 -50.20
C LEU A 517 11.76 10.45 -50.74
N VAL A 518 11.51 11.42 -49.85
CA VAL A 518 11.21 12.80 -50.24
C VAL A 518 12.39 13.43 -51.00
N ALA A 519 13.62 13.22 -50.51
CA ALA A 519 14.82 13.70 -51.18
C ALA A 519 15.03 13.02 -52.55
N ASP A 520 14.67 11.75 -52.68
CA ASP A 520 14.74 11.03 -53.95
C ASP A 520 13.76 11.59 -54.98
N ALA A 521 12.50 11.81 -54.59
CA ALA A 521 11.49 12.45 -55.44
C ALA A 521 11.95 13.85 -55.92
N ALA A 522 12.53 14.65 -55.02
CA ALA A 522 13.06 15.97 -55.37
C ALA A 522 14.25 15.90 -56.35
N ARG A 523 15.17 14.94 -56.17
CA ARG A 523 16.30 14.74 -57.10
C ARG A 523 15.82 14.33 -58.49
N ILE A 524 14.84 13.43 -58.56
CA ILE A 524 14.23 13.00 -59.82
C ILE A 524 13.60 14.19 -60.54
N ALA A 525 12.81 15.01 -59.83
CA ALA A 525 12.18 16.21 -60.39
C ALA A 525 13.21 17.22 -60.92
N ALA A 526 14.31 17.43 -60.20
CA ALA A 526 15.39 18.32 -60.63
C ALA A 526 16.11 17.84 -61.90
N ALA A 527 16.13 16.53 -62.15
CA ALA A 527 16.79 15.91 -63.29
C ALA A 527 15.96 15.95 -64.59
N VAL A 528 14.69 16.37 -64.55
CA VAL A 528 13.83 16.49 -65.74
C VAL A 528 14.27 17.71 -66.57
N ARG A 529 14.74 17.43 -67.80
CA ARG A 529 15.24 18.42 -68.77
C ARG A 529 14.22 18.79 -69.83
#